data_AF-A0A1H2YCZ5-F1
#
_entry.id   AF-A0A1H2YCZ5-F1
#
_cell.length_a   1.000
_cell.length_b   1.000
_cell.length_c   1.000
_cell.angle_alpha   90.00
_cell.angle_beta   90.00
_cell.angle_gamma   90.00
#
_symmetry.space_group_name_H-M   'P 1'
#
loop_
_entity.id
_entity.type
_entity.pdbx_description
1 polymer ?
#
loop_
_entity_poly.entity_id
_entity_poly.type
_entity_poly.pdbx_seq_one_letter_code
_entity_poly.pdbx_strand_id
1 'polypeptide(L)' 'MRETLKAMIQVQTLKDEGLTNVAIGQRLRIHRETVAAYLTKMQQARDEGRPIDDVVTRRSRRSMMEPFLNHIRERLSDYP' A
#
# COMPACT_ATOMS: atom_id res chain seq x y z
N MET A 1 0.25 -10.78 6.26
CA MET A 1 0.69 -9.41 6.63
C MET A 1 2.21 -9.24 6.66
N ARG A 2 2.99 -10.17 7.25
CA ARG A 2 4.46 -10.05 7.34
C ARG A 2 5.20 -9.94 5.99
N GLU A 3 4.72 -10.60 4.93
CA GLU A 3 5.41 -10.62 3.64
C GLU A 3 5.34 -9.29 2.87
N THR A 4 4.21 -8.58 2.96
CA THR A 4 4.02 -7.30 2.26
C THR A 4 4.91 -6.20 2.84
N LEU A 5 5.05 -6.16 4.17
CA LEU A 5 5.91 -5.17 4.83
C LEU A 5 7.38 -5.40 4.46
N LYS A 6 7.82 -6.67 4.46
CA LYS A 6 9.17 -7.07 4.04
C LYS A 6 9.45 -6.69 2.58
N ALA A 7 8.49 -6.91 1.69
CA ALA A 7 8.60 -6.53 0.28
C ALA A 7 8.71 -5.01 0.11
N MET A 8 7.93 -4.22 0.86
CA MET A 8 8.02 -2.75 0.84
C MET A 8 9.40 -2.27 1.30
N ILE A 9 9.91 -2.78 2.43
CA ILE A 9 11.26 -2.41 2.91
C ILE A 9 12.32 -2.77 1.88
N GLN A 10 12.26 -3.97 1.29
CA GLN A 10 13.19 -4.37 0.23
C GLN A 10 13.11 -3.49 -1.02
N VAL A 11 11.91 -3.07 -1.43
CA VAL A 11 11.74 -2.11 -2.54
C VAL A 11 12.45 -0.80 -2.23
N GLN A 12 12.34 -0.28 -1.00
CA GLN A 12 13.02 0.96 -0.61
C GLN A 12 14.54 0.80 -0.60
N THR A 13 15.06 -0.29 -0.05
CA THR A 13 16.50 -0.57 -0.04
C THR A 13 17.06 -0.64 -1.45
N LEU A 14 16.42 -1.40 -2.34
CA LEU A 14 16.86 -1.51 -3.74
C LEU A 14 16.76 -0.17 -4.48
N LYS A 15 15.80 0.67 -4.11
CA LYS A 15 15.68 2.02 -4.68
C LYS A 15 16.81 2.94 -4.22
N ASP A 16 17.22 2.83 -2.96
CA ASP A 16 18.34 3.57 -2.36
C ASP A 16 19.69 3.13 -2.98
N GLU A 17 19.82 1.85 -3.31
CA GLU A 17 20.94 1.29 -4.08
C GLU A 17 20.97 1.76 -5.56
N GLY A 18 20.01 2.59 -5.98
CA GLY A 18 19.97 3.18 -7.32
C GLY A 18 19.32 2.32 -8.39
N LEU A 19 18.65 1.21 -8.04
CA LEU A 19 17.99 0.37 -9.03
C LEU A 19 16.75 1.06 -9.63
N THR A 20 16.52 0.79 -10.91
CA THR A 20 15.30 1.24 -11.60
C THR A 20 14.10 0.41 -11.16
N ASN A 21 12.91 1.00 -11.20
CA ASN A 21 11.67 0.33 -10.77
C ASN A 21 11.41 -0.98 -11.54
N VAL A 22 11.90 -1.09 -12.78
CA VAL A 22 11.83 -2.30 -13.60
C VAL A 22 12.73 -3.40 -13.05
N ALA A 23 13.98 -3.08 -12.71
CA ALA A 23 14.93 -4.02 -12.12
C ALA A 23 14.45 -4.51 -10.74
N ILE A 24 13.90 -3.61 -9.92
CA ILE A 24 13.30 -3.95 -8.62
C ILE A 24 12.14 -4.93 -8.80
N GLY A 25 11.25 -4.67 -9.77
CA GLY A 25 10.13 -5.56 -10.07
C GLY A 25 10.57 -6.95 -10.53
N GLN A 26 11.59 -7.02 -11.40
CA GLN A 26 12.16 -8.30 -11.82
C GLN A 26 12.82 -9.06 -10.66
N ARG A 27 13.57 -8.36 -9.80
CA ARG A 27 14.26 -8.93 -8.64
C ARG A 27 13.29 -9.54 -7.62
N LEU A 28 12.19 -8.84 -7.37
CA LEU A 28 11.18 -9.22 -6.37
C LEU A 28 10.02 -10.01 -6.98
N ARG A 29 10.05 -10.30 -8.29
CA ARG A 29 8.96 -10.95 -9.04
C ARG A 29 7.60 -10.28 -8.82
N ILE A 30 7.58 -8.95 -8.80
CA ILE A 30 6.37 -8.14 -8.67
C ILE A 30 6.24 -7.17 -9.85
N HIS A 31 5.01 -6.80 -10.20
CA HIS A 31 4.75 -5.86 -11.28
C HIS A 31 5.33 -4.48 -10.96
N ARG A 32 5.80 -3.76 -11.99
CA ARG A 32 6.36 -2.40 -11.84
C ARG A 32 5.37 -1.44 -11.16
N GLU A 33 4.08 -1.63 -11.42
CA GLU A 33 3.00 -0.83 -10.83
C GLU A 33 2.89 -1.08 -9.33
N THR A 34 3.11 -2.31 -8.88
CA THR A 34 3.18 -2.67 -7.47
C THR A 34 4.39 -2.03 -6.79
N VAL A 35 5.55 -2.02 -7.45
CA VAL A 35 6.75 -1.32 -6.97
C VAL A 35 6.49 0.17 -6.77
N ALA A 36 5.88 0.83 -7.77
CA ALA A 36 5.53 2.24 -7.69
C ALA A 36 4.55 2.51 -6.54
N ALA A 37 3.50 1.70 -6.42
CA ALA A 37 2.53 1.82 -5.34
C ALA A 37 3.14 1.64 -3.94
N TYR A 38 4.14 0.77 -3.80
CA TYR A 38 4.87 0.58 -2.54
C TYR A 38 5.76 1.78 -2.20
N LEU A 39 6.48 2.33 -3.18
CA LEU A 39 7.28 3.55 -3.00
C LEU A 39 6.40 4.75 -2.62
N THR A 40 5.29 4.97 -3.31
CA THR A 40 4.35 6.07 -2.98
C THR A 40 3.83 5.95 -1.54
N LYS A 41 3.51 4.73 -1.09
CA LYS A 41 3.03 4.51 0.28
C LYS A 41 4.09 4.74 1.33
N MET A 42 5.34 4.35 1.07
CA MET A 42 6.44 4.63 1.98
C MET A 42 6.75 6.12 2.05
N GLN A 43 6.68 6.81 0.91
CA GLN A 43 6.82 8.27 0.88
C GLN A 43 5.71 8.95 1.69
N GLN A 44 4.46 8.53 1.53
CA GLN A 44 3.32 9.05 2.29
C GLN A 44 3.46 8.75 3.80
N ALA A 45 3.90 7.56 4.18
CA ALA A 45 4.15 7.22 5.58
C ALA A 45 5.22 8.12 6.22
N ARG A 46 6.30 8.40 5.46
CA ARG A 46 7.40 9.28 5.88
C ARG A 46 6.94 10.72 6.02
N ASP A 47 6.12 11.20 5.10
CA ASP A 47 5.55 12.55 5.10
C ASP A 47 4.59 12.77 6.28
N GLU A 48 3.73 11.78 6.56
CA GLU A 48 2.81 11.82 7.71
C GLU A 48 3.49 11.55 9.07
N GLY A 49 4.80 11.26 9.11
CA GLY A 49 5.53 10.89 10.33
C GLY A 49 5.02 9.60 10.98
N ARG A 50 4.27 8.77 10.24
CA ARG A 50 3.64 7.54 10.74
C ARG A 50 4.55 6.34 10.51
N PRO A 51 4.66 5.41 11.48
CA PRO A 51 5.39 4.17 11.26
C PRO A 51 4.75 3.38 10.12
N ILE A 52 5.59 2.84 9.22
CA ILE A 52 5.19 2.07 8.02
C ILE A 52 4.25 0.88 8.38
N ASP A 53 4.38 0.37 9.62
CA ASP A 53 3.53 -0.70 10.17
C ASP A 53 2.03 -0.35 10.13
N ASP A 54 1.66 0.91 10.44
CA ASP A 54 0.27 1.41 10.52
C ASP A 54 -0.39 1.52 9.13
N VAL A 55 0.42 1.84 8.11
CA VAL A 55 -0.04 2.01 6.71
C VAL A 55 -0.41 0.67 6.08
N VAL A 56 0.27 -0.41 6.46
CA VAL A 56 -0.04 -1.75 5.95
C VAL A 56 -1.28 -2.33 6.63
N THR A 57 -1.49 -2.08 7.92
CA THR A 57 -2.70 -2.53 8.64
C THR A 57 -3.97 -1.84 8.13
N ARG A 58 -3.90 -0.54 7.80
CA ARG A 58 -5.06 0.20 7.27
C ARG A 58 -5.60 -0.38 5.96
N ARG A 59 -4.76 -0.95 5.09
CA ARG A 59 -5.22 -1.53 3.81
C ARG A 59 -6.09 -2.77 4.02
N SER A 60 -5.76 -3.62 5.00
CA SER A 60 -6.60 -4.77 5.34
C SER A 60 -7.92 -4.37 5.99
N ARG A 61 -7.94 -3.29 6.79
CA ARG A 61 -9.21 -2.77 7.36
C ARG A 61 -10.09 -2.10 6.32
N ARG A 62 -9.52 -1.29 5.41
CA ARG A 62 -10.30 -0.59 4.38
C ARG A 62 -10.97 -1.56 3.41
N SER A 63 -10.23 -2.58 2.96
CA SER A 63 -10.76 -3.60 2.05
C SER A 63 -11.87 -4.48 2.66
N MET A 64 -11.91 -4.63 4.00
CA MET A 64 -13.02 -5.33 4.69
C MET A 64 -14.21 -4.41 4.99
N MET A 65 -13.99 -3.12 5.23
CA MET A 65 -15.07 -2.17 5.57
C MET A 65 -15.71 -1.51 4.34
N GLU A 66 -15.06 -1.51 3.18
CA GLU A 66 -15.62 -0.95 1.94
C GLU A 66 -16.99 -1.53 1.54
N PRO A 67 -17.26 -2.85 1.59
CA PRO A 67 -18.61 -3.34 1.29
C PRO A 67 -19.65 -2.88 2.33
N PHE A 68 -19.26 -2.78 3.61
CA PHE A 68 -20.14 -2.31 4.67
C PHE A 68 -20.48 -0.82 4.54
N LEU A 69 -19.48 0.02 4.23
CA LEU A 69 -19.68 1.45 4.03
C LEU A 69 -20.48 1.75 2.76
N ASN A 70 -20.28 1.00 1.68
CA ASN A 70 -21.13 1.11 0.48
C ASN A 70 -22.58 0.70 0.78
N HIS A 71 -22.80 -0.38 1.53
CA HIS A 71 -24.16 -0.81 1.90
C HIS A 71 -24.88 0.24 2.78
N ILE A 72 -24.18 0.89 3.71
CA ILE A 72 -24.74 1.98 4.52
C ILE A 72 -25.04 3.21 3.66
N ARG A 73 -24.16 3.53 2.70
CA ARG A 73 -24.32 4.69 1.82
C ARG A 73 -25.46 4.52 0.84
N GLU A 74 -25.68 3.32 0.30
CA GLU A 74 -26.87 3.02 -0.51
C GLU A 74 -28.16 3.15 0.32
N ARG A 75 -28.19 2.67 1.57
CA ARG A 75 -29.38 2.81 2.43
C ARG A 75 -29.67 4.24 2.89
N LEU A 76 -28.65 5.09 3.01
CA LEU A 76 -28.83 6.51 3.37
C LEU A 76 -29.25 7.37 2.18
N SER A 77 -28.92 6.98 0.95
CA SER A 77 -29.39 7.67 -0.27
C SER A 77 -30.87 7.41 -0.59
N ASP A 78 -31.46 6.38 0.00
CA ASP A 78 -32.88 6.01 -0.14
C ASP A 78 -33.77 6.63 0.96
N TYR A 79 -33.17 7.40 1.89
CA TYR A 79 -33.91 8.16 2.91
C TYR A 79 -34.22 9.57 2.35
N PRO A 80 -35.51 9.97 2.24
CA PRO A 80 -35.91 11.28 1.70
C PRO A 80 -35.50 12.46 2.60
#